data_AF-A0A2N5WLL7-F1
#
_entry.id   AF-A0A2N5WLL7-F1
#
_cell.length_a   1.000
_cell.length_b   1.000
_cell.length_c   1.000
_cell.angle_alpha   90.00
_cell.angle_beta   90.00
_cell.angle_gamma   90.00
#
_symmetry.space_group_name_H-M   'P 1'
#
loop_
_entity.id
_entity.type
_entity.pdbx_description
1 polymer ?
#
loop_
_entity_poly.entity_id
_entity_poly.type
_entity_poly.pdbx_seq_one_letter_code
_entity_poly.pdbx_strand_id
1 'polypeptide(L)'
;SAVLAARTLTGGRHARRLAVVGAGIIARNILEFFAAENWTVDVCAVHDREPKYAEALAAFAADGLGLRTETADDLDAAVADADVVVLATTAAAPYITRPGTFAPGQVVLNVSLRDVGPDIVLESCNVVDDVDHCLTASTSPHLAEQQCGNRDFVTGTLAQVMDGQVEVDAGRPVIFSPFGLGVLDLAVGMHVHRAALEAGEAVSVDGFFGETRRW
;
A
#
# COMPACT_ATOMS: atom_id res chain seq x y z
N SER A 1 0.18 -6.54 3.44
CA SER A 1 -1.12 -5.90 3.75
C SER A 1 -1.77 -5.23 2.54
N ALA A 2 -1.02 -4.56 1.66
CA ALA A 2 -1.57 -3.80 0.52
C ALA A 2 -2.57 -4.57 -0.37
N VAL A 3 -2.23 -5.75 -0.89
CA VAL A 3 -3.12 -6.52 -1.78
C VAL A 3 -4.34 -7.10 -1.03
N LEU A 4 -4.18 -7.42 0.26
CA LEU A 4 -5.31 -7.77 1.12
C LEU A 4 -6.26 -6.57 1.28
N ALA A 5 -5.73 -5.38 1.53
CA ALA A 5 -6.52 -4.16 1.62
C ALA A 5 -7.24 -3.86 0.30
N ALA A 6 -6.55 -3.95 -0.83
CA ALA A 6 -7.17 -3.81 -2.15
C ALA A 6 -8.37 -4.75 -2.28
N ARG A 7 -8.20 -6.05 -1.94
CA ARG A 7 -9.27 -7.04 -2.08
C ARG A 7 -10.46 -6.75 -1.18
N THR A 8 -10.19 -6.36 0.06
CA THR A 8 -11.23 -6.00 1.04
C THR A 8 -12.00 -4.76 0.60
N LEU A 9 -11.30 -3.72 0.13
CA LEU A 9 -11.88 -2.41 -0.15
C LEU A 9 -12.55 -2.34 -1.54
N THR A 10 -12.08 -3.10 -2.53
CA THR A 10 -12.77 -3.23 -3.83
C THR A 10 -13.86 -4.30 -3.81
N GLY A 11 -13.91 -5.14 -2.77
CA GLY A 11 -14.83 -6.27 -2.68
C GLY A 11 -14.54 -7.41 -3.65
N GLY A 12 -13.37 -7.43 -4.30
CA GLY A 12 -13.05 -8.39 -5.35
C GLY A 12 -11.57 -8.50 -5.67
N ARG A 13 -11.25 -9.24 -6.74
CA ARG A 13 -9.89 -9.43 -7.26
C ARG A 13 -9.78 -8.96 -8.71
N HIS A 14 -10.57 -7.96 -9.09
CA HIS A 14 -10.56 -7.36 -10.42
C HIS A 14 -10.32 -5.87 -10.30
N ALA A 15 -9.39 -5.37 -11.10
CA ALA A 15 -9.25 -3.94 -11.40
C ALA A 15 -9.18 -3.81 -12.92
N ARG A 16 -10.02 -2.97 -13.50
CA ARG A 16 -9.89 -2.62 -14.92
C ARG A 16 -8.58 -1.86 -15.13
N ARG A 17 -8.25 -0.94 -14.23
CA ARG A 17 -7.01 -0.18 -14.27
C ARG A 17 -6.34 -0.15 -12.91
N LEU A 18 -5.10 -0.65 -12.87
CA LEU A 18 -4.18 -0.53 -11.74
C LEU A 18 -3.16 0.56 -12.07
N ALA A 19 -3.03 1.56 -11.22
CA ALA A 19 -1.97 2.56 -11.31
C ALA A 19 -0.88 2.28 -10.28
N VAL A 20 0.39 2.38 -10.69
CA VAL A 20 1.54 2.23 -9.79
C VAL A 20 2.41 3.48 -9.90
N VAL A 21 2.59 4.17 -8.77
CA VAL A 21 3.41 5.38 -8.67
C VAL A 21 4.61 5.11 -7.77
N GLY A 22 5.80 5.23 -8.35
CA GLY A 22 7.05 4.77 -7.76
C GLY A 22 7.36 3.34 -8.17
N ALA A 23 8.43 3.15 -8.93
CA ALA A 23 8.79 1.91 -9.60
C ALA A 23 9.95 1.17 -8.90
N GLY A 24 9.94 1.18 -7.57
CA GLY A 24 10.94 0.53 -6.72
C GLY A 24 10.63 -0.93 -6.38
N ILE A 25 11.45 -1.51 -5.50
CA ILE A 25 11.31 -2.91 -5.03
C ILE A 25 9.97 -3.17 -4.32
N ILE A 26 9.43 -2.18 -3.61
CA ILE A 26 8.13 -2.30 -2.92
C ILE A 26 7.02 -2.47 -3.96
N ALA A 27 6.98 -1.63 -4.99
CA ALA A 27 6.00 -1.73 -6.07
C ALA A 27 6.11 -3.06 -6.82
N ARG A 28 7.34 -3.50 -7.12
CA ARG A 28 7.59 -4.82 -7.72
C ARG A 28 6.98 -5.95 -6.89
N ASN A 29 7.28 -6.00 -5.60
CA ASN A 29 6.74 -7.04 -4.71
C ASN A 29 5.21 -6.97 -4.60
N ILE A 30 4.63 -5.77 -4.60
CA ILE A 30 3.18 -5.59 -4.60
C ILE A 30 2.56 -6.19 -5.87
N LEU A 31 3.14 -5.97 -7.05
CA LEU A 31 2.68 -6.57 -8.29
C LEU A 31 2.79 -8.11 -8.28
N GLU A 32 3.89 -8.64 -7.75
CA GLU A 32 4.04 -10.08 -7.52
C GLU A 32 2.93 -10.62 -6.60
N PHE A 33 2.53 -9.90 -5.56
CA PHE A 33 1.41 -10.27 -4.70
C PHE A 33 0.05 -10.16 -5.39
N PHE A 34 -0.17 -9.18 -6.25
CA PHE A 34 -1.39 -9.11 -7.07
C PHE A 34 -1.52 -10.37 -7.94
N ALA A 35 -0.42 -10.77 -8.61
CA ALA A 35 -0.38 -12.00 -9.40
C ALA A 35 -0.58 -13.26 -8.55
N ALA A 36 0.11 -13.37 -7.40
CA ALA A 36 0.01 -14.52 -6.50
C ALA A 36 -1.41 -14.68 -5.90
N GLU A 37 -2.10 -13.57 -5.68
CA GLU A 37 -3.50 -13.55 -5.25
C GLU A 37 -4.49 -13.64 -6.43
N ASN A 38 -4.06 -14.05 -7.62
CA ASN A 38 -4.91 -14.26 -8.80
C ASN A 38 -5.80 -13.06 -9.13
N TRP A 39 -5.25 -11.84 -9.05
CA TRP A 39 -5.96 -10.66 -9.52
C TRP A 39 -6.04 -10.65 -11.04
N THR A 40 -7.21 -10.23 -11.55
CA THR A 40 -7.36 -9.83 -12.95
C THR A 40 -7.14 -8.32 -13.04
N VAL A 41 -6.20 -7.91 -13.88
CA VAL A 41 -5.89 -6.50 -14.15
C VAL A 41 -5.92 -6.26 -15.65
N ASP A 42 -6.87 -5.46 -16.15
CA ASP A 42 -7.01 -5.27 -17.61
C ASP A 42 -5.87 -4.40 -18.18
N VAL A 43 -5.42 -3.40 -17.41
CA VAL A 43 -4.22 -2.61 -17.70
C VAL A 43 -3.53 -2.14 -16.42
N CYS A 44 -2.20 -2.21 -16.39
CA CYS A 44 -1.36 -1.67 -15.33
C CYS A 44 -0.55 -0.48 -15.86
N ALA A 45 -0.90 0.73 -15.41
CA ALA A 45 -0.18 1.94 -15.74
C ALA A 45 0.91 2.23 -14.68
N VAL A 46 2.14 2.44 -15.12
CA VAL A 46 3.28 2.69 -14.24
C VAL A 46 3.81 4.10 -14.45
N HIS A 47 4.00 4.84 -13.36
CA HIS A 47 4.63 6.14 -13.35
C HIS A 47 5.77 6.18 -12.33
N ASP A 48 6.88 6.77 -12.74
CA ASP A 48 7.99 7.14 -11.87
C ASP A 48 8.57 8.46 -12.37
N ARG A 49 9.15 9.25 -11.45
CA ARG A 49 9.85 10.50 -11.80
C ARG A 49 11.06 10.26 -12.70
N GLU A 50 11.62 9.07 -12.62
CA GLU A 50 12.70 8.60 -13.47
C GLU A 50 12.13 7.59 -14.50
N PRO A 51 11.92 8.00 -15.77
CA PRO A 51 11.20 7.21 -16.76
C PRO A 51 11.74 5.79 -16.95
N LYS A 52 13.07 5.60 -16.89
CA LYS A 52 13.69 4.27 -17.00
C LYS A 52 13.22 3.28 -15.93
N TYR A 53 12.82 3.76 -14.74
CA TYR A 53 12.31 2.88 -13.68
C TYR A 53 10.87 2.48 -13.97
N ALA A 54 10.04 3.40 -14.48
CA ALA A 54 8.69 3.08 -14.93
C ALA A 54 8.72 2.03 -16.06
N GLU A 55 9.58 2.23 -17.05
CA GLU A 55 9.82 1.27 -18.15
C GLU A 55 10.26 -0.09 -17.63
N ALA A 56 11.24 -0.13 -16.71
CA ALA A 56 11.76 -1.38 -16.15
C ALA A 56 10.69 -2.16 -15.36
N LEU A 57 9.89 -1.48 -14.55
CA LEU A 57 8.81 -2.13 -13.80
C LEU A 57 7.67 -2.58 -14.72
N ALA A 58 7.31 -1.77 -15.73
CA ALA A 58 6.31 -2.14 -16.72
C ALA A 58 6.74 -3.37 -17.54
N ALA A 59 8.01 -3.46 -17.94
CA ALA A 59 8.57 -4.63 -18.60
C ALA A 59 8.58 -5.86 -17.68
N PHE A 60 9.02 -5.71 -16.42
CA PHE A 60 8.97 -6.78 -15.44
C PHE A 60 7.56 -7.35 -15.26
N ALA A 61 6.55 -6.48 -15.15
CA ALA A 61 5.17 -6.89 -14.97
C ALA A 61 4.57 -7.53 -16.24
N ALA A 62 4.96 -7.05 -17.43
CA ALA A 62 4.55 -7.68 -18.69
C ALA A 62 5.19 -9.06 -18.87
N ASP A 63 6.52 -9.14 -18.81
CA ASP A 63 7.27 -10.35 -19.15
C ASP A 63 7.21 -11.39 -18.02
N GLY A 64 7.25 -10.94 -16.76
CA GLY A 64 7.32 -11.80 -15.58
C GLY A 64 5.96 -12.20 -15.02
N LEU A 65 4.96 -11.33 -15.14
CA LEU A 65 3.63 -11.54 -14.54
C LEU A 65 2.50 -11.67 -15.58
N GLY A 66 2.79 -11.46 -16.87
CA GLY A 66 1.79 -11.54 -17.95
C GLY A 66 0.77 -10.41 -17.92
N LEU A 67 1.06 -9.29 -17.26
CA LEU A 67 0.15 -8.14 -17.19
C LEU A 67 0.23 -7.32 -18.47
N ARG A 68 -0.89 -6.76 -18.91
CA ARG A 68 -0.88 -5.69 -19.91
C ARG A 68 -0.41 -4.41 -19.22
N THR A 69 0.73 -3.87 -19.64
CA THR A 69 1.32 -2.68 -19.01
C THR A 69 1.45 -1.50 -19.96
N GLU A 70 1.48 -0.31 -19.38
CA GLU A 70 1.83 0.95 -20.05
C GLU A 70 2.60 1.86 -19.08
N THR A 71 3.40 2.76 -19.62
CA THR A 71 4.02 3.83 -18.84
C THR A 71 3.21 5.11 -18.99
N ALA A 72 3.02 5.84 -17.89
CA ALA A 72 2.36 7.14 -17.90
C ALA A 72 3.40 8.27 -17.72
N ASP A 73 3.29 9.30 -18.57
CA ASP A 73 4.24 10.42 -18.61
C ASP A 73 4.17 11.29 -17.34
N ASP A 74 3.02 11.34 -16.69
CA ASP A 74 2.80 12.07 -15.45
C ASP A 74 1.86 11.34 -14.47
N LEU A 75 1.85 11.84 -13.23
CA LEU A 75 1.04 11.32 -12.14
C LEU A 75 -0.46 11.32 -12.49
N ASP A 76 -0.96 12.44 -13.02
CA ASP A 76 -2.40 12.63 -13.26
C ASP A 76 -2.89 11.61 -14.30
N ALA A 77 -2.12 11.38 -15.37
CA ALA A 77 -2.39 10.36 -16.37
C ALA A 77 -2.31 8.92 -15.81
N ALA A 78 -1.41 8.67 -14.86
CA ALA A 78 -1.28 7.38 -14.22
C ALA A 78 -2.52 7.05 -13.37
N VAL A 79 -2.95 8.00 -12.52
CA VAL A 79 -4.04 7.78 -11.55
C VAL A 79 -5.43 7.96 -12.14
N ALA A 80 -5.55 8.64 -13.29
CA ALA A 80 -6.83 8.83 -13.98
C ALA A 80 -7.51 7.48 -14.28
N ASP A 81 -8.80 7.39 -13.94
CA ASP A 81 -9.68 6.24 -14.15
C ASP A 81 -9.20 4.90 -13.56
N ALA A 82 -8.19 4.92 -12.68
CA ALA A 82 -7.71 3.73 -12.00
C ALA A 82 -8.68 3.30 -10.91
N ASP A 83 -9.01 2.00 -10.84
CA ASP A 83 -9.80 1.46 -9.74
C ASP A 83 -8.93 1.31 -8.48
N VAL A 84 -7.66 0.96 -8.66
CA VAL A 84 -6.67 0.81 -7.60
C VAL A 84 -5.41 1.62 -7.94
N VAL A 85 -4.92 2.40 -6.98
CA VAL A 85 -3.66 3.14 -7.07
C VAL A 85 -2.70 2.63 -6.00
N VAL A 86 -1.48 2.29 -6.40
CA VAL A 86 -0.39 1.92 -5.49
C VAL A 86 0.59 3.08 -5.44
N LEU A 87 0.77 3.67 -4.26
CA LEU A 87 1.82 4.66 -4.00
C LEU A 87 2.93 3.97 -3.22
N ALA A 88 4.12 3.87 -3.84
CA ALA A 88 5.28 3.20 -3.29
C ALA A 88 6.56 3.99 -3.60
N THR A 89 6.52 5.30 -3.37
CA THR A 89 7.64 6.21 -3.62
C THR A 89 8.57 6.33 -2.41
N THR A 90 9.60 7.17 -2.52
CA THR A 90 10.47 7.57 -1.41
C THR A 90 10.28 9.05 -1.05
N ALA A 91 9.10 9.62 -1.33
CA ALA A 91 8.81 11.02 -1.03
C ALA A 91 8.93 11.28 0.47
N ALA A 92 9.62 12.37 0.84
CA ALA A 92 9.75 12.79 2.24
C ALA A 92 8.57 13.64 2.74
N ALA A 93 7.78 14.18 1.81
CA ALA A 93 6.63 15.03 2.06
C ALA A 93 5.58 14.89 0.94
N PRO A 94 4.31 15.24 1.21
CA PRO A 94 3.24 15.17 0.22
C PRO A 94 3.55 15.94 -1.05
N TYR A 95 3.29 15.30 -2.19
CA TYR A 95 3.37 15.90 -3.51
C TYR A 95 2.05 15.79 -4.29
N ILE A 96 1.16 14.88 -3.88
CA ILE A 96 -0.22 14.79 -4.36
C ILE A 96 -1.06 15.69 -3.45
N THR A 97 -1.25 16.94 -3.84
CA THR A 97 -1.86 17.97 -2.97
C THR A 97 -3.15 18.57 -3.53
N ARG A 98 -3.49 18.29 -4.78
CA ARG A 98 -4.69 18.84 -5.43
C ARG A 98 -5.93 18.05 -4.99
N PRO A 99 -6.93 18.68 -4.35
CA PRO A 99 -8.21 18.02 -4.05
C PRO A 99 -8.88 17.49 -5.32
N GLY A 100 -9.60 16.38 -5.19
CA GLY A 100 -10.23 15.69 -6.31
C GLY A 100 -9.24 15.02 -7.28
N THR A 101 -7.98 14.81 -6.89
CA THR A 101 -7.06 13.95 -7.66
C THR A 101 -7.54 12.50 -7.70
N PHE A 102 -8.12 12.01 -6.60
CA PHE A 102 -8.69 10.66 -6.55
C PHE A 102 -10.21 10.71 -6.66
N ALA A 103 -10.78 9.81 -7.45
CA ALA A 103 -12.21 9.75 -7.72
C ALA A 103 -12.97 8.95 -6.64
N PRO A 104 -14.29 9.20 -6.46
CA PRO A 104 -15.16 8.33 -5.68
C PRO A 104 -15.01 6.85 -6.06
N GLY A 105 -14.92 5.97 -5.06
CA GLY A 105 -14.76 4.53 -5.25
C GLY A 105 -13.35 4.06 -5.63
N GLN A 106 -12.41 4.97 -5.89
CA GLN A 106 -11.02 4.64 -6.13
C GLN A 106 -10.34 4.21 -4.83
N VAL A 107 -9.59 3.09 -4.86
CA VAL A 107 -8.81 2.58 -3.72
C VAL A 107 -7.35 2.98 -3.87
N VAL A 108 -6.85 3.78 -2.95
CA VAL A 108 -5.46 4.26 -2.92
C VAL A 108 -4.70 3.54 -1.82
N LEU A 109 -3.76 2.69 -2.20
CA LEU A 109 -2.81 2.03 -1.31
C LEU A 109 -1.61 2.96 -1.10
N ASN A 110 -1.70 3.81 -0.07
CA ASN A 110 -0.66 4.79 0.32
C ASN A 110 0.47 4.12 1.11
N VAL A 111 1.19 3.18 0.48
CA VAL A 111 2.18 2.31 1.15
C VAL A 111 3.44 3.08 1.57
N SER A 112 3.85 4.09 0.80
CA SER A 112 4.97 4.98 1.17
C SER A 112 4.61 6.06 2.21
N LEU A 113 3.33 6.15 2.59
CA LEU A 113 2.80 6.92 3.73
C LEU A 113 2.95 8.44 3.67
N ARG A 114 3.59 9.03 2.66
CA ARG A 114 3.93 10.46 2.64
C ARG A 114 3.55 11.15 1.33
N ASP A 115 2.86 10.46 0.45
CA ASP A 115 2.62 10.90 -0.93
C ASP A 115 1.44 11.89 -0.97
N VAL A 116 0.43 11.65 -0.13
CA VAL A 116 -0.87 12.32 -0.16
C VAL A 116 -0.94 13.49 0.82
N GLY A 117 -1.47 14.63 0.35
CA GLY A 117 -1.65 15.85 1.14
C GLY A 117 -2.83 15.76 2.11
N PRO A 118 -2.81 16.54 3.21
CA PRO A 118 -3.82 16.49 4.27
C PRO A 118 -5.23 16.82 3.78
N ASP A 119 -5.40 17.76 2.85
CA ASP A 119 -6.74 18.09 2.30
C ASP A 119 -7.40 16.88 1.62
N ILE A 120 -6.60 16.11 0.87
CA ILE A 120 -7.07 14.87 0.21
C ILE A 120 -7.42 13.81 1.25
N VAL A 121 -6.59 13.66 2.29
CA VAL A 121 -6.89 12.75 3.41
C VAL A 121 -8.23 13.13 4.06
N LEU A 122 -8.45 14.41 4.35
CA LEU A 122 -9.68 14.88 5.02
C LEU A 122 -10.94 14.69 4.16
N GLU A 123 -10.85 14.76 2.83
CA GLU A 123 -11.99 14.48 1.92
C GLU A 123 -12.21 12.99 1.64
N SER A 124 -11.28 12.10 2.04
CA SER A 124 -11.31 10.65 1.76
C SER A 124 -11.82 9.80 2.93
N CYS A 125 -12.27 8.58 2.64
CA CYS A 125 -12.36 7.52 3.64
C CYS A 125 -10.95 7.01 3.98
N ASN A 126 -10.56 7.04 5.25
CA ASN A 126 -9.21 6.70 5.68
C ASN A 126 -9.21 5.40 6.47
N VAL A 127 -8.63 4.36 5.88
CA VAL A 127 -8.43 3.06 6.50
C VAL A 127 -6.96 2.91 6.86
N VAL A 128 -6.66 2.46 8.08
CA VAL A 128 -5.29 2.26 8.56
C VAL A 128 -5.09 0.83 9.05
N ASP A 129 -3.86 0.39 9.24
CA ASP A 129 -3.58 -0.88 9.93
C ASP A 129 -3.65 -0.70 11.46
N ASP A 130 -3.10 0.40 11.98
CA ASP A 130 -3.20 0.81 13.38
C ASP A 130 -3.28 2.35 13.46
N VAL A 131 -4.23 2.86 14.24
CA VAL A 131 -4.49 4.30 14.35
C VAL A 131 -3.31 5.03 14.98
N ASP A 132 -2.80 4.54 16.10
CA ASP A 132 -1.78 5.25 16.85
C ASP A 132 -0.44 5.24 16.12
N HIS A 133 -0.06 4.13 15.48
CA HIS A 133 1.18 4.07 14.73
C HIS A 133 1.11 4.89 13.43
N CYS A 134 -0.01 4.79 12.71
CA CYS A 134 -0.13 5.46 11.41
C CYS A 134 -0.16 6.98 11.53
N LEU A 135 -0.62 7.54 12.66
CA LEU A 135 -0.70 8.99 12.91
C LEU A 135 0.55 9.51 13.65
N THR A 136 1.74 9.14 13.17
CA THR A 136 3.02 9.64 13.68
C THR A 136 3.99 9.98 12.55
N ALA A 137 5.23 10.40 12.88
CA ALA A 137 6.36 10.53 11.95
C ALA A 137 6.14 11.41 10.71
N SER A 138 5.11 12.26 10.69
CA SER A 138 4.73 13.09 9.52
C SER A 138 4.30 12.27 8.30
N THR A 139 3.60 11.15 8.53
CA THR A 139 2.81 10.47 7.50
C THR A 139 1.63 11.35 7.05
N SER A 140 1.01 11.01 5.92
CA SER A 140 -0.18 11.70 5.39
C SER A 140 -1.31 11.81 6.42
N PRO A 141 -1.69 10.73 7.16
CA PRO A 141 -2.69 10.85 8.22
C PRO A 141 -2.24 11.71 9.40
N HIS A 142 -0.97 11.65 9.80
CA HIS A 142 -0.45 12.51 10.87
C HIS A 142 -0.50 13.99 10.50
N LEU A 143 -0.17 14.33 9.26
CA LEU A 143 -0.28 15.71 8.76
C LEU A 143 -1.75 16.18 8.74
N ALA A 144 -2.70 15.30 8.41
CA ALA A 144 -4.12 15.61 8.47
C ALA A 144 -4.61 15.83 9.91
N GLU A 145 -4.17 15.01 10.87
CA GLU A 145 -4.43 15.20 12.30
C GLU A 145 -3.90 16.56 12.78
N GLN A 146 -2.66 16.91 12.43
CA GLN A 146 -2.07 18.20 12.78
C GLN A 146 -2.87 19.38 12.21
N GLN A 147 -3.42 19.23 11.01
CA GLN A 147 -4.20 20.27 10.35
C GLN A 147 -5.60 20.45 10.96
N CYS A 148 -6.33 19.36 11.22
CA CYS A 148 -7.72 19.43 11.71
C CYS A 148 -7.83 19.40 13.25
N GLY A 149 -6.75 19.04 13.95
CA GLY A 149 -6.67 18.97 15.41
C GLY A 149 -7.45 17.80 16.03
N ASN A 150 -7.86 16.80 15.26
CA ASN A 150 -8.60 15.62 15.72
C ASN A 150 -8.33 14.41 14.81
N ARG A 151 -8.96 13.27 15.10
CA ARG A 151 -8.82 12.02 14.34
C ARG A 151 -10.14 11.54 13.72
N ASP A 152 -11.17 12.38 13.69
CA ASP A 152 -12.52 12.01 13.26
C ASP A 152 -12.57 11.66 11.76
N PHE A 153 -11.53 12.05 10.99
CA PHE A 153 -11.34 11.68 9.59
C PHE A 153 -10.93 10.21 9.39
N VAL A 154 -10.49 9.51 10.44
CA VAL A 154 -10.14 8.09 10.36
C VAL A 154 -11.42 7.27 10.34
N THR A 155 -11.66 6.59 9.22
CA THR A 155 -12.86 5.76 9.03
C THR A 155 -12.79 4.49 9.87
N GLY A 156 -11.61 3.87 9.98
CA GLY A 156 -11.39 2.71 10.83
C GLY A 156 -10.11 1.96 10.47
N THR A 157 -9.90 0.80 11.09
CA THR A 157 -8.80 -0.09 10.73
C THR A 157 -9.22 -1.09 9.64
N LEU A 158 -8.24 -1.63 8.91
CA LEU A 158 -8.51 -2.67 7.92
C LEU A 158 -9.15 -3.91 8.56
N ALA A 159 -8.78 -4.25 9.79
CA ALA A 159 -9.40 -5.34 10.54
C ALA A 159 -10.88 -5.07 10.81
N GLN A 160 -11.25 -3.85 11.22
CA GLN A 160 -12.64 -3.47 11.42
C GLN A 160 -13.47 -3.54 10.13
N VAL A 161 -12.89 -3.15 8.99
CA VAL A 161 -13.55 -3.28 7.68
C VAL A 161 -13.74 -4.76 7.32
N MET A 162 -12.71 -5.59 7.51
CA MET A 162 -12.79 -7.04 7.25
C MET A 162 -13.85 -7.74 8.12
N ASP A 163 -14.04 -7.28 9.35
CA ASP A 163 -15.01 -7.82 10.29
C ASP A 163 -16.42 -7.21 10.10
N GLY A 164 -16.61 -6.29 9.15
CA GLY A 164 -17.89 -5.61 8.89
C GLY A 164 -18.31 -4.63 9.99
N GLN A 165 -17.37 -4.19 10.82
CA GLN A 165 -17.62 -3.21 11.90
C GLN A 165 -17.60 -1.78 11.38
N VAL A 166 -16.92 -1.55 10.25
CA VAL A 166 -16.77 -0.26 9.58
C VAL A 166 -17.07 -0.44 8.11
N GLU A 167 -17.92 0.41 7.55
CA GLU A 167 -18.19 0.51 6.12
C GLU A 167 -17.47 1.73 5.53
N VAL A 168 -16.98 1.60 4.30
CA VAL A 168 -16.40 2.71 3.54
C VAL A 168 -17.44 3.30 2.60
N ASP A 169 -17.51 4.63 2.55
CA ASP A 169 -18.44 5.35 1.69
C ASP A 169 -17.96 5.32 0.23
N ALA A 170 -18.69 4.63 -0.64
CA ALA A 170 -18.39 4.54 -2.07
C ALA A 170 -18.49 5.90 -2.80
N GLY A 171 -19.11 6.91 -2.20
CA GLY A 171 -19.15 8.29 -2.70
C GLY A 171 -17.83 9.05 -2.54
N ARG A 172 -16.82 8.45 -1.90
CA ARG A 172 -15.52 9.07 -1.61
C ARG A 172 -14.37 8.16 -2.06
N PRO A 173 -13.19 8.72 -2.36
CA PRO A 173 -11.98 7.90 -2.49
C PRO A 173 -11.65 7.22 -1.15
N VAL A 174 -11.07 6.03 -1.22
CA VAL A 174 -10.66 5.25 -0.04
C VAL A 174 -9.15 5.16 -0.01
N ILE A 175 -8.53 5.72 1.02
CA ILE A 175 -7.09 5.68 1.23
C ILE A 175 -6.76 4.67 2.32
N PHE A 176 -5.98 3.66 1.96
CA PHE A 176 -5.37 2.75 2.92
C PHE A 176 -3.93 3.16 3.21
N SER A 177 -3.63 3.51 4.46
CA SER A 177 -2.27 3.86 4.93
C SER A 177 -1.76 2.81 5.91
N PRO A 178 -0.91 1.85 5.47
CA PRO A 178 -0.32 0.85 6.36
C PRO A 178 1.01 1.33 6.94
N PHE A 179 1.07 1.63 8.23
CA PHE A 179 2.34 2.01 8.89
C PHE A 179 3.35 0.86 8.92
N GLY A 180 2.85 -0.37 8.99
CA GLY A 180 3.64 -1.56 9.23
C GLY A 180 3.57 -1.95 10.71
N LEU A 181 3.16 -3.20 10.94
CA LEU A 181 3.04 -3.76 12.28
C LEU A 181 4.06 -4.88 12.44
N GLY A 182 4.96 -4.76 13.42
CA GLY A 182 6.00 -5.78 13.66
C GLY A 182 5.45 -7.19 13.92
N VAL A 183 4.18 -7.30 14.34
CA VAL A 183 3.48 -8.59 14.45
C VAL A 183 3.35 -9.31 13.11
N LEU A 184 3.25 -8.58 11.99
CA LEU A 184 3.19 -9.17 10.65
C LEU A 184 4.54 -9.79 10.27
N ASP A 185 5.64 -9.12 10.60
CA ASP A 185 6.99 -9.66 10.38
C ASP A 185 7.24 -10.90 11.24
N LEU A 186 6.81 -10.87 12.51
CA LEU A 186 6.87 -12.03 13.40
C LEU A 186 6.02 -13.20 12.87
N ALA A 187 4.82 -12.94 12.36
CA ALA A 187 3.96 -13.98 11.81
C ALA A 187 4.60 -14.67 10.60
N VAL A 188 5.16 -13.90 9.66
CA VAL A 188 5.90 -14.45 8.50
C VAL A 188 7.16 -15.19 8.97
N GLY A 189 7.94 -14.58 9.87
CA GLY A 189 9.16 -15.19 10.41
C GLY A 189 8.90 -16.51 11.12
N MET A 190 7.85 -16.59 11.94
CA MET A 190 7.42 -17.83 12.60
C MET A 190 6.96 -18.89 11.60
N HIS A 191 6.25 -18.50 10.54
CA HIS A 191 5.83 -19.42 9.48
C HIS A 191 7.04 -20.04 8.77
N VAL A 192 7.97 -19.20 8.30
CA VAL A 192 9.21 -19.65 7.63
C VAL A 192 10.06 -20.52 8.57
N HIS A 193 10.23 -20.11 9.82
CA HIS A 193 10.99 -20.87 10.81
C HIS A 193 10.39 -22.26 11.06
N ARG A 194 9.06 -22.36 11.19
CA ARG A 194 8.38 -23.66 11.35
C ARG A 194 8.55 -24.54 10.11
N ALA A 195 8.36 -23.99 8.92
CA ALA A 195 8.54 -24.73 7.67
C ALA A 195 9.98 -25.27 7.53
N ALA A 196 10.99 -24.46 7.88
CA ALA A 196 12.39 -24.87 7.84
C ALA A 196 12.70 -25.99 8.86
N LEU A 197 12.11 -25.95 10.05
CA LEU A 197 12.23 -27.03 11.05
C LEU A 197 11.60 -28.32 10.54
N GLU A 198 10.40 -28.25 9.96
CA GLU A 198 9.68 -29.41 9.40
C GLU A 198 10.44 -30.03 8.21
N ALA A 199 11.08 -29.21 7.39
CA ALA A 199 11.91 -29.66 6.27
C ALA A 199 13.31 -30.16 6.67
N GLY A 200 13.72 -29.96 7.94
CA GLY A 200 15.09 -30.27 8.39
C GLY A 200 16.16 -29.33 7.81
N GLU A 201 15.76 -28.15 7.32
CA GLU A 201 16.63 -27.13 6.72
C GLU A 201 17.05 -26.04 7.73
N ALA A 202 16.49 -26.06 8.93
CA ALA A 202 16.83 -25.13 9.99
C ALA A 202 18.25 -25.38 10.54
N VAL A 203 19.04 -24.32 10.65
CA VAL A 203 20.37 -24.35 11.29
C VAL A 203 20.27 -23.70 12.67
N SER A 204 20.55 -24.48 13.72
CA SER A 204 20.69 -23.92 15.07
C SER A 204 21.99 -23.14 15.18
N VAL A 205 21.91 -21.89 15.65
CA VAL A 205 23.06 -21.07 15.99
C VAL A 205 23.03 -20.83 17.50
N ASP A 206 23.85 -21.57 18.23
CA ASP A 206 23.91 -21.49 19.69
C ASP A 206 24.41 -20.10 20.13
N GLY A 207 23.78 -19.54 21.16
CA GLY A 207 24.19 -18.24 21.72
C GLY A 207 23.83 -17.03 20.86
N PHE A 208 22.91 -17.15 19.90
CA PHE A 208 22.37 -16.03 19.13
C PHE A 208 21.39 -15.16 19.95
N PHE A 209 21.89 -14.60 21.05
CA PHE A 209 21.28 -13.45 21.71
C PHE A 209 22.34 -12.33 21.67
N GLY A 210 22.06 -11.27 20.91
CA GLY A 210 22.91 -10.08 20.92
C GLY A 210 22.80 -9.42 22.29
N GLU A 211 23.86 -9.50 23.10
CA GLU A 211 24.02 -8.84 24.41
C GLU A 211 22.75 -8.86 25.30
N THR A 212 22.59 -9.90 26.13
CA THR A 212 21.46 -9.97 27.08
C THR A 212 21.64 -9.06 28.30
N ARG A 213 22.71 -8.26 28.35
CA ARG A 213 22.99 -7.32 29.42
C ARG A 213 22.75 -5.90 28.93
N ARG A 214 22.09 -5.11 29.79
CA ARG A 214 21.81 -3.70 29.51
C ARG A 214 23.07 -2.82 29.59
N TRP A 215 24.16 -3.34 30.16
CA TRP A 215 25.47 -2.72 30.35
C TRP A 215 26.56 -3.79 30.28
#